data_AF-A0A6N8WLU7-F1
#
_entry.id   AF-A0A6N8WLU7-F1
#
_cell.length_a   1.000
_cell.length_b   1.000
_cell.length_c   1.000
_cell.angle_alpha   90.00
_cell.angle_beta   90.00
_cell.angle_gamma   90.00
#
_symmetry.space_group_name_H-M   'P 1'
#
loop_
_entity.id
_entity.type
_entity.pdbx_description
1 polymer ?
#
loop_
_entity_poly.entity_id
_entity_poly.type
_entity_poly.pdbx_seq_one_letter_code
_entity_poly.pdbx_strand_id
1 'polypeptide(L)'
;MISAAAAARVGKSLQSLLCRVIPKSQQNVPSPSQARLLLALLNGGTLKSHRYLDGRKEYLLHPLRGEAIQVPSQDVRRLEKLDLLLSNHKFPSTTLLLSQRGRLAAAKEKKAAGAAPSPGDSAWNSGS
;
A
#
# COMPACT_ATOMS: atom_id res chain seq x y z
N MET A 1 -21.03 -25.64 61.39
CA MET A 1 -20.42 -26.77 60.69
C MET A 1 -20.71 -26.62 59.20
N ILE A 2 -19.64 -26.38 58.42
CA ILE A 2 -19.44 -26.44 56.96
C ILE A 2 -20.46 -25.74 56.04
N SER A 3 -20.06 -24.54 55.59
CA SER A 3 -20.64 -23.76 54.48
C SER A 3 -20.51 -24.48 53.13
N ALA A 4 -21.60 -24.45 52.35
CA ALA A 4 -21.63 -24.83 50.94
C ALA A 4 -21.01 -23.73 50.06
N ALA A 5 -19.82 -23.98 49.51
CA ALA A 5 -19.19 -23.10 48.54
C ALA A 5 -19.57 -23.52 47.12
N ALA A 6 -20.20 -22.58 46.42
CA ALA A 6 -20.75 -22.69 45.08
C ALA A 6 -19.73 -23.15 44.04
N ALA A 7 -20.14 -24.18 43.29
CA ALA A 7 -19.46 -24.64 42.09
C ALA A 7 -19.79 -23.73 40.88
N ALA A 8 -18.78 -23.54 40.04
CA ALA A 8 -18.84 -23.33 38.60
C ALA A 8 -19.61 -22.10 38.06
N ARG A 9 -18.85 -21.05 37.70
CA ARG A 9 -19.12 -20.28 36.47
C ARG A 9 -17.80 -19.94 35.76
N VAL A 10 -17.36 -20.84 34.91
CA VAL A 10 -16.34 -20.56 33.88
C VAL A 10 -17.08 -20.07 32.64
N GLY A 11 -17.31 -18.76 32.56
CA GLY A 11 -17.77 -18.08 31.34
C GLY A 11 -16.57 -17.62 30.53
N LYS A 12 -15.84 -18.55 29.89
CA LYS A 12 -14.80 -18.20 28.93
C LYS A 12 -15.48 -17.69 27.67
N SER A 13 -15.48 -16.37 27.48
CA SER A 13 -15.95 -15.71 26.26
C SER A 13 -15.21 -16.27 25.05
N LEU A 14 -15.92 -17.05 24.25
CA LEU A 14 -15.45 -17.70 23.02
C LEU A 14 -15.28 -16.73 21.82
N GLN A 15 -15.31 -15.40 22.05
CA GLN A 15 -15.17 -14.42 20.97
C GLN A 15 -13.72 -13.99 20.68
N SER A 16 -12.72 -14.44 21.44
CA SER A 16 -11.31 -14.05 21.23
C SER A 16 -10.51 -14.97 20.28
N LEU A 17 -11.14 -15.99 19.68
CA LEU A 17 -10.42 -17.04 18.92
C LEU A 17 -10.56 -16.98 17.39
N LEU A 18 -11.07 -15.88 16.83
CA LEU A 18 -11.12 -15.68 15.37
C LEU A 18 -10.22 -14.55 14.86
N CYS A 19 -9.20 -14.16 15.63
CA CYS A 19 -8.03 -13.52 15.03
C CYS A 19 -7.12 -14.61 14.45
N ARG A 20 -7.59 -15.26 13.36
CA ARG A 20 -6.71 -16.01 12.45
C ARG A 20 -5.53 -15.09 12.15
N VAL A 21 -4.35 -15.48 12.62
CA VAL A 21 -3.08 -14.84 12.29
C VAL A 21 -2.95 -14.88 10.78
N ILE A 22 -3.37 -13.81 10.10
CA ILE A 22 -3.09 -13.63 8.69
C ILE A 22 -1.56 -13.56 8.60
N PRO A 23 -0.89 -14.46 7.87
CA PRO A 23 0.55 -14.43 7.78
C PRO A 23 0.99 -13.07 7.23
N LYS A 24 1.98 -12.43 7.87
CA LYS A 24 2.50 -11.09 7.51
C LYS A 24 2.85 -10.95 6.02
N SER A 25 3.14 -12.05 5.33
CA SER A 25 3.40 -12.11 3.90
C SER A 25 2.21 -11.69 3.02
N GLN A 26 0.97 -11.91 3.47
CA GLN A 26 -0.26 -11.51 2.75
C GLN A 26 -0.63 -10.04 2.94
N GLN A 27 -0.03 -9.33 3.91
CA GLN A 27 -0.35 -7.92 4.22
C GLN A 27 0.41 -6.91 3.34
N ASN A 28 1.30 -7.41 2.47
CA ASN A 28 2.29 -6.62 1.74
C ASN A 28 1.90 -6.32 0.28
N VAL A 29 0.68 -6.68 -0.13
CA VAL A 29 0.19 -6.39 -1.47
C VAL A 29 -0.35 -4.96 -1.49
N PRO A 30 0.18 -4.06 -2.34
CA PRO A 30 -0.35 -2.71 -2.49
C PRO A 30 -1.75 -2.76 -3.10
N SER A 31 -2.64 -1.87 -2.65
CA SER A 31 -3.93 -1.66 -3.33
C SER A 31 -3.71 -1.15 -4.76
N PRO A 32 -4.71 -1.22 -5.66
CA PRO A 32 -4.57 -0.67 -7.01
C PRO A 32 -4.19 0.83 -7.04
N SER A 33 -4.72 1.63 -6.09
CA SER A 33 -4.33 3.04 -5.95
C SER A 33 -2.88 3.21 -5.51
N GLN A 34 -2.43 2.39 -4.55
CA GLN A 34 -1.03 2.38 -4.08
C GLN A 34 -0.07 1.91 -5.17
N ALA A 35 -0.44 0.89 -5.95
CA ALA A 35 0.34 0.40 -7.08
C ALA A 35 0.50 1.49 -8.15
N ARG A 36 -0.58 2.21 -8.50
CA ARG A 36 -0.52 3.36 -9.41
C ARG A 36 0.41 4.46 -8.90
N LEU A 37 0.36 4.78 -7.60
CA LEU A 37 1.26 5.75 -6.99
C LEU A 37 2.73 5.31 -7.08
N LEU A 38 3.03 4.06 -6.71
CA LEU A 38 4.38 3.49 -6.80
C LEU A 38 4.91 3.52 -8.24
N LEU A 39 4.08 3.17 -9.22
CA LEU A 39 4.43 3.23 -10.64
C LEU A 39 4.68 4.67 -11.12
N ALA A 40 3.85 5.62 -10.72
CA ALA A 40 4.05 7.03 -11.08
C ALA A 40 5.37 7.57 -10.53
N LEU A 41 5.72 7.23 -9.29
CA LEU A 41 7.01 7.60 -8.69
C LEU A 41 8.18 6.90 -9.37
N LEU A 42 8.04 5.63 -9.74
CA LEU A 42 9.07 4.89 -10.49
C LEU A 42 9.33 5.52 -11.86
N ASN A 43 8.30 6.07 -12.50
CA ASN A 43 8.39 6.74 -13.81
C ASN A 43 8.87 8.20 -13.71
N GLY A 44 9.37 8.65 -12.55
CA GLY A 44 9.92 9.99 -12.36
C GLY A 44 8.93 11.03 -11.82
N GLY A 45 7.71 10.63 -11.46
CA GLY A 45 6.80 11.49 -10.71
C GLY A 45 7.32 11.81 -9.31
N THR A 46 6.83 12.90 -8.72
CA THR A 46 7.23 13.35 -7.38
C THR A 46 6.01 13.45 -6.47
N LEU A 47 6.06 12.83 -5.29
CA LEU A 47 5.02 12.96 -4.27
C LEU A 47 5.45 14.01 -3.24
N LYS A 48 4.60 15.01 -3.01
CA LYS A 48 4.84 16.06 -2.02
C LYS A 48 3.76 16.05 -0.96
N SER A 49 4.17 16.28 0.27
CA SER A 49 3.29 16.55 1.40
C SER A 49 3.19 18.06 1.59
N HIS A 50 1.99 18.58 1.47
CA HIS A 50 1.64 19.98 1.71
C HIS A 50 0.98 20.10 3.07
N ARG A 51 1.38 21.10 3.85
CA ARG A 51 0.75 21.42 5.12
C ARG A 51 0.16 22.82 5.03
N TYR A 52 -1.14 22.92 5.29
CA TYR A 52 -1.87 24.18 5.28
C TYR A 52 -1.84 24.83 6.66
N LEU A 53 -2.14 26.13 6.71
CA LEU A 53 -2.13 26.92 7.95
C LEU A 53 -3.16 26.44 8.97
N ASP A 54 -4.26 25.83 8.50
CA ASP A 54 -5.27 25.19 9.34
C ASP A 54 -4.83 23.82 9.90
N GLY A 55 -3.59 23.41 9.62
CA GLY A 55 -3.01 22.16 10.05
C GLY A 55 -3.34 20.96 9.17
N ARG A 56 -4.17 21.12 8.12
CA ARG A 56 -4.48 20.03 7.18
C ARG A 56 -3.21 19.61 6.43
N LYS A 57 -3.08 18.30 6.25
CA LYS A 57 -1.99 17.69 5.50
C LYS A 57 -2.55 17.01 4.27
N GLU A 58 -2.10 17.44 3.11
CA GLU A 58 -2.48 16.86 1.82
C GLU A 58 -1.26 16.32 1.10
N TYR A 59 -1.49 15.33 0.25
CA TYR A 59 -0.45 14.70 -0.55
C TYR A 59 -0.78 14.90 -2.02
N LEU A 60 0.14 15.52 -2.75
CA LEU A 60 0.01 15.78 -4.18
C LEU A 60 1.07 14.99 -4.95
N LEU A 61 0.60 14.15 -5.87
CA LEU A 61 1.44 13.49 -6.85
C LEU A 61 1.60 14.42 -8.05
N HIS A 62 2.82 14.82 -8.33
CA HIS A 62 3.21 15.55 -9.53
C HIS A 62 3.74 14.54 -10.55
N PRO A 63 2.93 14.12 -11.53
CA PRO A 63 3.42 13.25 -12.61
C PRO A 63 4.45 14.01 -13.46
N LEU A 64 5.24 13.27 -14.25
CA LEU A 64 6.21 13.87 -15.18
C LEU A 64 5.52 14.75 -16.25
N ARG A 65 4.28 14.43 -16.59
CA ARG A 65 3.43 15.17 -17.53
C ARG A 65 2.01 15.26 -16.97
N GLY A 66 1.39 16.43 -17.10
CA GLY A 66 0.03 16.68 -16.64
C GLY A 66 -0.03 17.38 -15.29
N GLU A 67 -1.24 17.48 -14.75
CA GLU A 67 -1.53 18.21 -13.52
C GLU A 67 -1.25 17.37 -12.26
N ALA A 68 -1.11 18.06 -11.13
CA ALA A 68 -0.95 17.42 -9.84
C ALA A 68 -2.25 16.72 -9.41
N ILE A 69 -2.12 15.50 -8.90
CA ILE A 69 -3.25 14.66 -8.49
C ILE A 69 -3.24 14.51 -6.97
N GLN A 70 -4.38 14.74 -6.33
CA GLN A 70 -4.52 14.51 -4.90
C GLN A 70 -4.49 13.01 -4.57
N VAL A 71 -3.67 12.63 -3.61
CA VAL A 71 -3.48 11.24 -3.18
C VAL A 71 -4.10 11.05 -1.79
N PRO A 72 -4.91 9.99 -1.59
CA PRO A 72 -5.46 9.69 -0.27
C PRO A 72 -4.37 9.47 0.78
N SER A 73 -4.46 10.21 1.90
CA SER A 73 -3.49 10.11 3.00
C SER A 73 -3.38 8.71 3.60
N GLN A 74 -4.42 7.89 3.51
CA GLN A 74 -4.40 6.50 3.95
C GLN A 74 -3.45 5.62 3.12
N ASP A 75 -3.37 5.85 1.81
CA ASP A 75 -2.51 5.09 0.91
C ASP A 75 -1.05 5.45 1.15
N VAL A 76 -0.75 6.74 1.31
CA VAL A 76 0.60 7.22 1.63
C VAL A 76 1.07 6.66 2.97
N ARG A 77 0.26 6.78 4.02
CA ARG A 77 0.60 6.26 5.36
C ARG A 77 0.81 4.75 5.35
N ARG A 78 0.03 4.00 4.58
CA ARG A 78 0.22 2.56 4.45
C ARG A 78 1.55 2.24 3.78
N LEU A 79 1.90 2.94 2.71
CA LEU A 79 3.18 2.74 2.02
C LEU A 79 4.39 3.15 2.87
N GLU A 80 4.28 4.21 3.67
CA GLU A 80 5.29 4.58 4.68
C GLU A 80 5.43 3.48 5.74
N LYS A 81 4.31 2.95 6.26
CA LYS A 81 4.32 1.85 7.24
C LYS A 81 4.94 0.56 6.70
N LEU A 82 4.82 0.33 5.39
CA LEU A 82 5.45 -0.80 4.69
C LEU A 82 6.90 -0.53 4.28
N ASP A 83 7.47 0.64 4.64
CA ASP A 83 8.82 1.05 4.30
C ASP A 83 9.06 1.09 2.77
N LEU A 84 8.01 1.44 2.01
CA LEU A 84 8.07 1.60 0.55
C LEU A 84 8.28 3.06 0.16
N LEU A 85 7.95 4.01 1.05
CA LEU A 85 8.20 5.43 0.90
C LEU A 85 9.08 5.96 2.02
N LEU A 86 9.98 6.87 1.67
CA LEU A 86 10.84 7.61 2.58
C LEU A 86 10.52 9.10 2.48
N SER A 87 10.35 9.75 3.62
CA SER A 87 10.11 11.19 3.71
C SER A 87 11.44 11.93 3.80
N ASN A 88 11.68 12.86 2.88
CA ASN A 88 12.77 13.82 3.00
C ASN A 88 12.25 14.97 3.88
N HIS A 89 12.57 14.93 5.18
CA HIS A 89 12.09 15.84 6.22
C HIS A 89 12.67 17.28 6.10
N LYS A 90 12.71 17.84 4.89
CA LYS A 90 13.13 19.22 4.63
C LYS A 90 11.90 20.13 4.52
N PHE A 91 11.95 21.25 5.22
CA PHE A 91 10.97 22.34 5.16
C PHE A 91 11.19 23.18 3.88
N PRO A 92 10.15 23.80 3.25
CA PRO A 92 8.72 23.90 3.61
C PRO A 92 7.82 22.78 3.04
N SER A 93 8.35 21.90 2.19
CA SER A 93 7.56 20.82 1.58
C SER A 93 8.33 19.50 1.64
N THR A 94 7.78 18.55 2.38
CA THR A 94 8.34 17.21 2.48
C THR A 94 8.10 16.46 1.19
N THR A 95 9.17 16.09 0.50
CA THR A 95 9.10 15.22 -0.67
C THR A 95 9.22 13.77 -0.23
N LEU A 96 8.31 12.92 -0.70
CA LEU A 96 8.34 11.49 -0.46
C LEU A 96 8.94 10.77 -1.66
N LEU A 97 9.90 9.90 -1.38
CA LEU A 97 10.68 9.17 -2.37
C LEU A 97 10.50 7.66 -2.19
N LEU A 98 10.70 6.89 -3.26
CA LEU A 98 10.72 5.43 -3.15
C LEU A 98 11.95 4.97 -2.36
N SER A 99 11.73 4.12 -1.35
CA SER A 99 12.81 3.35 -0.73
C SER A 99 13.36 2.32 -1.73
N GLN A 100 14.45 1.63 -1.39
CA GLN A 100 14.92 0.49 -2.20
C GLN A 100 13.83 -0.58 -2.33
N ARG A 101 13.12 -0.88 -1.24
CA ARG A 101 12.00 -1.84 -1.25
C ARG A 101 10.83 -1.33 -2.07
N GLY A 102 10.54 -0.03 -1.99
CA GLY A 102 9.55 0.66 -2.82
C GLY A 102 9.83 0.52 -4.32
N ARG A 103 11.09 0.70 -4.73
CA ARG A 103 11.49 0.52 -6.14
C ARG A 103 11.30 -0.92 -6.61
N LEU A 104 11.66 -1.91 -5.79
CA LEU A 104 11.45 -3.33 -6.13
C LEU A 104 9.96 -3.68 -6.22
N ALA A 105 9.14 -3.18 -5.30
CA ALA A 105 7.69 -3.36 -5.33
C ALA A 105 7.08 -2.73 -6.59
N ALA A 106 7.44 -1.49 -6.91
CA ALA A 106 6.98 -0.81 -8.11
C ALA A 106 7.38 -1.55 -9.40
N ALA A 107 8.61 -2.07 -9.47
CA ALA A 107 9.08 -2.86 -10.62
C ALA A 107 8.29 -4.18 -10.77
N LYS A 108 7.95 -4.83 -9.65
CA LYS A 108 7.09 -6.02 -9.66
C LYS A 108 5.70 -5.71 -10.21
N GLU A 109 5.09 -4.62 -9.77
CA GLU A 109 3.78 -4.16 -10.28
C GLU A 109 3.85 -3.80 -11.78
N LYS A 110 4.95 -3.18 -12.23
CA LYS A 110 5.17 -2.87 -13.66
C LYS A 110 5.23 -4.14 -14.49
N LYS A 111 5.95 -5.15 -14.01
CA LYS A 111 6.04 -6.46 -14.68
C LYS A 111 4.69 -7.17 -14.70
N ALA A 112 3.93 -7.11 -13.61
CA ALA A 112 2.59 -7.70 -13.54
C ALA A 112 1.61 -7.02 -14.51
N ALA A 113 1.66 -5.69 -14.61
CA ALA A 113 0.85 -4.92 -15.57
C ALA A 113 1.23 -5.20 -17.03
N GLY A 114 2.51 -5.44 -17.31
CA GLY A 114 2.99 -5.88 -18.62
C GLY A 114 2.81 -7.37 -18.92
N ALA A 115 2.35 -8.16 -17.95
CA ALA A 115 2.19 -9.62 -18.06
C ALA A 115 0.73 -10.09 -18.14
N ALA A 116 -0.25 -9.17 -18.27
CA ALA A 116 -1.59 -9.58 -18.65
C ALA A 116 -1.56 -10.24 -20.05
N PRO A 117 -2.22 -11.40 -20.22
CA PRO A 117 -1.79 -12.48 -21.11
C PRO A 117 -2.11 -12.17 -22.57
N SER A 118 -1.23 -12.56 -23.50
CA SER A 118 -1.63 -12.83 -24.89
C SER A 118 -2.46 -14.10 -24.92
N PRO A 119 -3.75 -14.07 -25.29
CA PRO A 119 -4.48 -15.23 -25.75
C PRO A 119 -4.67 -15.04 -27.26
N GLY A 120 -3.62 -15.24 -28.08
CA GLY A 120 -3.84 -15.10 -29.53
C GLY A 120 -2.69 -15.08 -30.53
N ASP A 121 -1.42 -14.94 -30.15
CA ASP A 121 -0.37 -14.81 -31.20
C ASP A 121 0.11 -16.16 -31.78
N SER A 122 -0.63 -17.25 -31.52
CA SER A 122 -0.48 -18.53 -32.22
C SER A 122 -1.17 -18.54 -33.60
N ALA A 123 -1.75 -17.43 -34.08
CA ALA A 123 -2.58 -17.43 -35.28
C ALA A 123 -1.86 -17.11 -36.61
N TRP A 124 -0.54 -16.86 -36.62
CA TRP A 124 0.19 -16.51 -37.85
C TRP A 124 0.95 -17.67 -38.51
N ASN A 125 0.84 -18.90 -38.01
CA ASN A 125 1.47 -20.07 -38.62
C ASN A 125 0.40 -20.99 -39.23
N SER A 126 -0.07 -20.66 -40.44
CA SER A 126 -0.89 -21.56 -41.27
C SER A 126 -0.84 -21.15 -42.75
N GLY A 127 -0.26 -22.03 -43.58
CA GLY A 127 -0.37 -22.08 -45.05
C GLY A 127 0.77 -21.36 -45.78
N SER A 128 1.82 -22.04 -46.25
CA SER A 128 1.88 -23.04 -47.34
C SER A 128 1.49 -22.48 -48.70
#